data_AF-A0A2P5CWV4-F1
#
_entry.id   AF-A0A2P5CWV4-F1
#
_cell.length_a   1.000
_cell.length_b   1.000
_cell.length_c   1.000
_cell.angle_alpha   90.00
_cell.angle_beta   90.00
_cell.angle_gamma   90.00
#
_symmetry.space_group_name_H-M   'P 1'
#
loop_
_entity.id
_entity.type
_entity.pdbx_description
1 polymer ?
#
loop_
_entity_poly.entity_id
_entity_poly.type
_entity_poly.pdbx_seq_one_letter_code
_entity_poly.pdbx_strand_id
1 'polypeptide(L)'
;MNSEDYLDYTNFCFKTFGDRIKLWVTMNEPNGLCINGYNIGIMAPGRCSSYVGNCTAGNSATETYIAAHHMLLAHAAAVKLYRAKYEPYQKGKIGLTIISPWFIPKFQTTASHKAAYRAIDFFLGCFVHPITYGDYPLTIKSTVGERLPKFTKDQSKLLTGSFDFLGLNYYTSFYAQLAPFSNYSVNQSYSADIQATLTSYKNKTPIGIPTALSWLFIFPEGIRDLLLYIKGKYNNPPIYITENGMPDANNNSFPLKEAIKDTLRIKYHHEHLSYLLKVIKEGVNIRGYYIWCFMDDFEWDNGFTIRFGLTFVDFKNNLNRYLKYSAHWFKMFLSKPSISCI
;
A
#
# COMPACT_ATOMS: atom_id res chain seq x y z
N MET A 1 11.43 17.59 -0.65
CA MET A 1 11.09 17.77 -2.07
C MET A 1 10.20 18.99 -2.14
N ASN A 2 10.63 20.06 -2.77
CA ASN A 2 9.72 21.18 -3.04
C ASN A 2 8.65 20.69 -4.03
N SER A 3 7.41 21.16 -3.93
CA SER A 3 6.32 20.72 -4.83
C SER A 3 6.64 21.00 -6.31
N GLU A 4 7.50 21.99 -6.57
CA GLU A 4 7.95 22.37 -7.91
C GLU A 4 8.87 21.31 -8.53
N ASP A 5 9.85 20.78 -7.78
CA ASP A 5 10.79 19.77 -8.30
C ASP A 5 10.06 18.51 -8.78
N TYR A 6 9.09 18.04 -7.99
CA TYR A 6 8.27 16.88 -8.34
C TYR A 6 7.38 17.18 -9.55
N LEU A 7 6.84 18.40 -9.62
CA LEU A 7 6.02 18.83 -10.74
C LEU A 7 6.82 18.84 -12.05
N ASP A 8 8.06 19.33 -12.02
CA ASP A 8 8.97 19.32 -13.17
C ASP A 8 9.31 17.89 -13.63
N TYR A 9 9.58 17.00 -12.67
CA TYR A 9 9.78 15.58 -12.96
C TYR A 9 8.56 14.96 -13.65
N THR A 10 7.35 15.15 -13.10
CA THR A 10 6.13 14.61 -13.72
C THR A 10 5.83 15.24 -15.09
N ASN A 11 6.07 16.54 -15.26
CA ASN A 11 5.95 17.25 -16.53
C ASN A 11 6.87 16.63 -17.60
N PHE A 12 8.12 16.33 -17.24
CA PHE A 12 9.06 15.64 -18.11
C PHE A 12 8.55 14.24 -18.51
N CYS A 13 8.08 13.45 -17.55
CA CYS A 13 7.55 12.11 -17.80
C CYS A 13 6.34 12.13 -18.76
N PHE A 14 5.36 13.00 -18.50
CA PHE A 14 4.18 13.12 -19.35
C PHE A 14 4.55 13.55 -20.76
N LYS A 15 5.43 14.54 -20.91
CA LYS A 15 5.90 15.01 -22.21
C LYS A 15 6.61 13.92 -23.01
N THR A 16 7.45 13.13 -22.33
CA THR A 16 8.38 12.20 -23.00
C THR A 16 7.74 10.86 -23.34
N PHE A 17 6.82 10.36 -22.50
CA PHE A 17 6.29 9.00 -22.63
C PHE A 17 4.78 8.92 -22.78
N GLY A 18 4.05 10.01 -22.58
CA GLY A 18 2.59 10.01 -22.57
C GLY A 18 1.92 9.84 -23.94
N ASP A 19 2.71 9.83 -25.02
CA ASP A 19 2.27 9.34 -26.32
C ASP A 19 1.84 7.86 -26.23
N ARG A 20 2.54 7.05 -25.41
CA ARG A 20 2.31 5.60 -25.23
C ARG A 20 1.74 5.22 -23.87
N ILE A 21 2.18 5.86 -22.78
CA ILE A 21 1.71 5.53 -21.43
C ILE A 21 0.31 6.13 -21.20
N LYS A 22 -0.66 5.28 -20.83
CA LYS A 22 -2.07 5.65 -20.61
C LYS A 22 -2.57 5.43 -19.18
N LEU A 23 -1.73 4.90 -18.31
CA LEU A 23 -2.03 4.73 -16.89
C LEU A 23 -0.83 5.25 -16.11
N TRP A 24 -1.04 6.36 -15.40
CA TRP A 24 -0.03 7.03 -14.61
C TRP A 24 -0.32 6.84 -13.12
N VAL A 25 0.65 6.32 -12.38
CA VAL A 25 0.66 6.39 -10.92
C VAL A 25 1.64 7.49 -10.56
N THR A 26 1.18 8.47 -9.80
CA THR A 26 2.03 9.55 -9.29
C THR A 26 3.08 8.98 -8.34
N MET A 27 2.65 8.37 -7.24
CA MET A 27 3.54 7.83 -6.21
C MET A 27 3.08 6.44 -5.77
N ASN A 28 4.04 5.59 -5.45
CA ASN A 28 3.81 4.30 -4.79
C ASN A 28 3.87 4.49 -3.28
N GLU A 29 2.85 4.00 -2.57
CA GLU A 29 2.80 3.90 -1.11
C GLU A 29 3.32 5.13 -0.35
N PRO A 30 2.86 6.35 -0.64
CA PRO A 30 3.35 7.53 0.06
C PRO A 30 3.11 7.44 1.58
N ASN A 31 2.05 6.74 2.00
CA ASN A 31 1.79 6.42 3.40
C ASN A 31 2.83 5.46 4.00
N GLY A 32 3.19 4.39 3.28
CA GLY A 32 4.25 3.46 3.67
C GLY A 32 5.60 4.17 3.79
N LEU A 33 5.95 5.00 2.80
CA LEU A 33 7.17 5.81 2.79
C LEU A 33 7.21 6.77 3.99
N CYS A 34 6.11 7.47 4.27
CA CYS A 34 6.04 8.38 5.43
C CYS A 34 6.26 7.61 6.75
N ILE A 35 5.58 6.47 6.93
CA ILE A 35 5.68 5.68 8.16
C ILE A 35 7.08 5.08 8.31
N ASN A 36 7.61 4.44 7.28
CA ASN A 36 8.89 3.75 7.37
C ASN A 36 10.09 4.71 7.34
N GLY A 37 9.97 5.85 6.66
CA GLY A 37 11.05 6.83 6.50
C GLY A 37 11.14 7.93 7.56
N TYR A 38 10.00 8.31 8.17
CA TYR A 38 9.92 9.45 9.10
C TYR A 38 9.25 9.15 10.46
N ASN A 39 8.67 7.96 10.63
CA ASN A 39 8.17 7.51 11.94
C ASN A 39 9.06 6.43 12.54
N ILE A 40 9.21 5.29 11.85
CA ILE A 40 9.99 4.14 12.35
C ILE A 40 11.48 4.32 12.01
N GLY A 41 11.79 4.91 10.85
CA GLY A 41 13.16 5.21 10.42
C GLY A 41 13.95 4.01 9.90
N ILE A 42 13.27 2.96 9.41
CA ILE A 42 13.90 1.75 8.85
C ILE A 42 14.14 1.85 7.33
N MET A 43 13.50 2.81 6.66
CA MET A 43 13.71 3.11 5.23
C MET A 43 14.29 4.50 5.07
N ALA A 44 14.94 4.79 3.94
CA ALA A 44 15.48 6.11 3.66
C ALA A 44 14.38 7.21 3.75
N PRO A 45 14.66 8.38 4.37
CA PRO A 45 15.96 8.85 4.85
C PRO A 45 16.36 8.36 6.26
N GLY A 46 15.59 7.48 6.90
CA GLY A 46 15.93 6.87 8.17
C GLY A 46 15.80 7.82 9.36
N ARG A 47 14.68 8.56 9.42
CA ARG A 47 14.43 9.58 10.46
C ARG A 47 13.38 9.11 11.45
N CYS A 48 13.66 9.29 12.73
CA CYS A 48 12.76 8.97 13.83
C CYS A 48 13.18 9.70 15.11
N SER A 49 12.26 9.81 16.07
CA SER A 49 12.58 10.26 17.42
C SER A 49 13.50 9.25 18.12
N SER A 50 14.39 9.73 18.99
CA SER A 50 15.34 8.89 19.75
C SER A 50 14.68 7.82 20.64
N TYR A 51 13.42 8.03 21.04
CA TYR A 51 12.63 7.08 21.82
C TYR A 51 11.81 6.09 20.96
N VAL A 52 11.85 6.22 19.63
CA VAL A 52 11.20 5.28 18.70
C VAL A 52 12.23 4.31 18.11
N GLY A 53 13.38 4.82 17.69
CA GLY A 53 14.42 4.00 17.06
C GLY A 53 15.80 4.68 17.11
N ASN A 54 16.79 4.00 16.54
CA ASN A 54 18.19 4.45 16.55
C ASN A 54 18.52 5.35 15.34
N CYS A 55 17.72 6.38 15.11
CA CYS A 55 17.95 7.35 14.03
C CYS A 55 18.87 8.48 14.49
N THR A 56 19.66 9.04 13.56
CA THR A 56 20.57 10.15 13.87
C THR A 56 19.84 11.48 14.05
N ALA A 57 18.65 11.61 13.46
CA ALA A 57 17.79 12.79 13.56
C ALA A 57 16.34 12.41 13.21
N GLY A 58 15.39 13.24 13.59
CA GLY A 58 14.00 13.09 13.22
C GLY A 58 13.04 13.44 14.35
N ASN A 59 11.76 13.47 14.00
CA ASN A 59 10.67 13.59 14.97
C ASN A 59 9.46 12.80 14.48
N SER A 60 9.28 11.61 15.05
CA SER A 60 8.21 10.66 14.67
C SER A 60 6.80 11.21 14.94
N ALA A 61 6.67 12.25 15.78
CA ALA A 61 5.39 12.90 16.10
C ALA A 61 4.98 13.97 15.07
N THR A 62 5.90 14.47 14.23
CA THR A 62 5.61 15.58 13.31
C THR A 62 6.02 15.30 11.86
N GLU A 63 7.20 14.73 11.64
CA GLU A 63 7.77 14.61 10.29
C GLU A 63 6.95 13.73 9.37
N THR A 64 6.33 12.67 9.90
CA THR A 64 5.40 11.81 9.15
C THR A 64 4.23 12.60 8.54
N TYR A 65 3.66 13.55 9.30
CA TYR A 65 2.55 14.37 8.85
C TYR A 65 2.99 15.47 7.88
N ILE A 66 4.17 16.05 8.11
CA ILE A 66 4.78 17.02 7.21
C ILE A 66 5.06 16.37 5.85
N ALA A 67 5.69 15.20 5.85
CA ALA A 67 5.97 14.43 4.64
C ALA A 67 4.68 14.06 3.92
N ALA A 68 3.68 13.52 4.63
CA ALA A 68 2.39 13.15 4.03
C ALA A 68 1.68 14.35 3.39
N HIS A 69 1.69 15.51 4.06
CA HIS A 69 1.09 16.73 3.54
C HIS A 69 1.75 17.20 2.24
N HIS A 70 3.09 17.24 2.18
CA HIS A 70 3.80 17.62 0.96
C HIS A 70 3.63 16.61 -0.17
N MET A 71 3.61 15.30 0.11
CA MET A 71 3.35 14.27 -0.89
C MET A 71 1.94 14.40 -1.49
N LEU A 72 0.93 14.71 -0.66
CA LEU A 72 -0.43 14.99 -1.13
C LEU A 72 -0.49 16.22 -2.05
N LEU A 73 0.17 17.32 -1.69
CA LEU A 73 0.22 18.52 -2.52
C LEU A 73 0.96 18.27 -3.84
N ALA A 74 2.08 17.54 -3.80
CA ALA A 74 2.85 17.16 -4.99
C ALA A 74 2.04 16.26 -5.94
N HIS A 75 1.33 15.27 -5.40
CA HIS A 75 0.37 14.44 -6.13
C HIS A 75 -0.69 15.30 -6.83
N ALA A 76 -1.38 16.17 -6.08
CA ALA A 76 -2.49 16.95 -6.61
C ALA A 76 -2.03 17.98 -7.66
N ALA A 77 -0.83 18.55 -7.50
CA ALA A 77 -0.20 19.42 -8.50
C ALA A 77 0.09 18.67 -9.82
N ALA A 78 0.67 17.46 -9.74
CA ALA A 78 0.94 16.63 -10.91
C ALA A 78 -0.34 16.23 -11.65
N VAL A 79 -1.40 15.89 -10.91
CA VAL A 79 -2.72 15.57 -11.48
C VAL A 79 -3.33 16.78 -12.18
N LYS A 80 -3.30 17.95 -11.54
CA LYS A 80 -3.78 19.20 -12.17
C LYS A 80 -3.02 19.49 -13.47
N LEU A 81 -1.69 19.35 -13.47
CA LEU A 81 -0.88 19.52 -14.67
C LEU A 81 -1.27 18.52 -15.76
N TYR A 82 -1.37 17.23 -15.42
CA TYR A 82 -1.72 16.19 -16.37
C TYR A 82 -3.08 16.47 -17.04
N ARG A 83 -4.13 16.72 -16.23
CA ARG A 83 -5.48 17.00 -16.73
C ARG A 83 -5.53 18.26 -17.61
N ALA A 84 -4.85 19.33 -17.20
CA ALA A 84 -4.88 20.59 -17.94
C ALA A 84 -4.07 20.55 -19.24
N LYS A 85 -2.91 19.90 -19.23
CA LYS A 85 -1.92 20.02 -20.31
C LYS A 85 -1.77 18.78 -21.17
N TYR A 86 -2.05 17.58 -20.67
CA TYR A 86 -1.67 16.32 -21.32
C TYR A 86 -2.86 15.43 -21.65
N GLU A 87 -3.83 15.31 -20.74
CA GLU A 87 -5.01 14.47 -20.91
C GLU A 87 -5.79 14.72 -22.23
N PRO A 88 -6.01 15.97 -22.70
CA PRO A 88 -6.81 16.22 -23.90
C PRO A 88 -6.33 15.51 -25.17
N TYR A 89 -5.02 15.26 -25.31
CA TYR A 89 -4.45 14.56 -26.47
C TYR A 89 -3.83 13.21 -26.12
N GLN A 90 -3.34 13.00 -24.90
CA GLN A 90 -2.78 11.71 -24.49
C GLN A 90 -3.85 10.68 -24.13
N LYS A 91 -5.02 11.12 -23.65
CA LYS A 91 -6.18 10.28 -23.30
C LYS A 91 -5.87 9.16 -22.29
N GLY A 92 -4.83 9.31 -21.48
CA GLY A 92 -4.53 8.41 -20.35
C GLY A 92 -5.22 8.84 -19.06
N LYS A 93 -5.12 8.01 -18.02
CA LYS A 93 -5.65 8.26 -16.68
C LYS A 93 -4.51 8.38 -15.67
N ILE A 94 -4.74 9.12 -14.57
CA ILE A 94 -3.77 9.33 -13.51
C ILE A 94 -4.34 9.01 -12.12
N GLY A 95 -3.53 8.41 -11.26
CA GLY A 95 -3.93 8.00 -9.92
C GLY A 95 -2.78 8.01 -8.90
N LEU A 96 -3.07 7.44 -7.74
CA LEU A 96 -2.16 7.26 -6.62
C LEU A 96 -2.27 5.83 -6.12
N THR A 97 -1.15 5.21 -5.75
CA THR A 97 -1.13 3.88 -5.14
C THR A 97 -0.94 3.99 -3.63
N ILE A 98 -1.85 3.39 -2.86
CA ILE A 98 -1.79 3.35 -1.39
C ILE A 98 -1.66 1.91 -0.92
N ILE A 99 -0.80 1.65 0.05
CA ILE A 99 -0.77 0.37 0.77
C ILE A 99 -1.72 0.41 1.96
N SER A 100 -2.53 -0.62 2.14
CA SER A 100 -3.25 -0.78 3.40
C SER A 100 -3.46 -2.24 3.72
N PRO A 101 -3.11 -2.67 4.94
CA PRO A 101 -3.69 -3.88 5.51
C PRO A 101 -5.20 -3.71 5.71
N TRP A 102 -5.89 -4.82 5.93
CA TRP A 102 -7.20 -4.79 6.57
C TRP A 102 -7.08 -4.99 8.08
N PHE A 103 -7.93 -4.33 8.86
CA PHE A 103 -7.89 -4.38 10.32
C PHE A 103 -9.16 -5.01 10.90
N ILE A 104 -8.98 -6.13 11.59
CA ILE A 104 -10.06 -6.88 12.22
C ILE A 104 -10.11 -6.53 13.71
N PRO A 105 -11.28 -6.23 14.30
CA PRO A 105 -11.36 -6.05 15.75
C PRO A 105 -10.95 -7.35 16.46
N LYS A 106 -9.92 -7.29 17.31
CA LYS A 106 -9.40 -8.48 17.99
C LYS A 106 -10.46 -9.12 18.89
N PHE A 107 -11.27 -8.31 19.55
CA PHE A 107 -12.39 -8.74 20.38
C PHE A 107 -13.70 -8.10 19.90
N GLN A 108 -14.83 -8.75 20.18
CA GLN A 108 -16.17 -8.23 19.86
C GLN A 108 -16.59 -7.15 20.88
N THR A 109 -15.77 -6.11 21.00
CA THR A 109 -15.99 -4.97 21.92
C THR A 109 -15.98 -3.67 21.14
N THR A 110 -16.73 -2.67 21.60
CA THR A 110 -16.74 -1.33 20.99
C THR A 110 -15.34 -0.72 20.91
N ALA A 111 -14.49 -0.95 21.92
CA ALA A 111 -13.12 -0.46 21.94
C ALA A 111 -12.25 -1.05 20.81
N SER A 112 -12.36 -2.35 20.54
CA SER A 112 -11.61 -3.00 19.46
C SER A 112 -12.11 -2.59 18.09
N HIS A 113 -13.43 -2.42 17.91
CA HIS A 113 -14.00 -1.89 16.68
C HIS A 113 -13.50 -0.47 16.39
N LYS A 114 -13.55 0.43 17.40
CA LYS A 114 -13.01 1.78 17.27
C LYS A 114 -11.51 1.77 16.95
N ALA A 115 -10.73 0.87 17.56
CA ALA A 115 -9.31 0.74 17.26
C ALA A 115 -9.04 0.28 15.82
N ALA A 116 -9.81 -0.69 15.30
CA ALA A 116 -9.73 -1.14 13.92
C ALA A 116 -10.05 0.00 12.93
N TYR A 117 -11.12 0.78 13.18
CA TYR A 117 -11.46 1.92 12.34
C TYR A 117 -10.41 3.04 12.39
N ARG A 118 -9.84 3.33 13.57
CA ARG A 118 -8.71 4.27 13.65
C ARG A 118 -7.51 3.78 12.84
N ALA A 119 -7.19 2.48 12.91
CA ALA A 119 -6.10 1.92 12.11
C ALA A 119 -6.35 2.10 10.60
N ILE A 120 -7.57 1.84 10.11
CA ILE A 120 -7.94 2.12 8.71
C ILE A 120 -7.81 3.61 8.38
N ASP A 121 -8.29 4.50 9.24
CA ASP A 121 -8.18 5.95 9.01
C ASP A 121 -6.72 6.38 8.86
N PHE A 122 -5.82 5.88 9.72
CA PHE A 122 -4.40 6.22 9.64
C PHE A 122 -3.72 5.58 8.41
N PHE A 123 -3.86 4.27 8.19
CA PHE A 123 -3.15 3.59 7.09
C PHE A 123 -3.68 3.95 5.71
N LEU A 124 -5.01 3.99 5.53
CA LEU A 124 -5.67 4.26 4.24
C LEU A 124 -6.18 5.70 4.16
N GLY A 125 -6.95 6.11 5.17
CA GLY A 125 -7.67 7.39 5.18
C GLY A 125 -6.76 8.61 5.17
N CYS A 126 -5.54 8.53 5.70
CA CYS A 126 -4.58 9.62 5.74
C CYS A 126 -4.25 10.17 4.35
N PHE A 127 -4.38 9.36 3.29
CA PHE A 127 -4.19 9.80 1.91
C PHE A 127 -5.46 9.72 1.06
N VAL A 128 -6.24 8.64 1.19
CA VAL A 128 -7.44 8.45 0.37
C VAL A 128 -8.53 9.48 0.70
N HIS A 129 -8.66 9.87 1.97
CA HIS A 129 -9.66 10.85 2.38
C HIS A 129 -9.34 12.27 1.85
N PRO A 130 -8.10 12.80 1.94
CA PRO A 130 -7.75 14.06 1.29
C PRO A 130 -7.96 14.08 -0.22
N ILE A 131 -7.52 13.05 -0.97
CA ILE A 131 -7.70 13.05 -2.44
C ILE A 131 -9.16 12.88 -2.87
N THR A 132 -10.03 12.41 -1.97
CA THR A 132 -11.47 12.25 -2.24
C THR A 132 -12.27 13.49 -1.81
N TYR A 133 -11.99 14.03 -0.62
CA TYR A 133 -12.82 15.02 0.06
C TYR A 133 -12.10 16.33 0.40
N GLY A 134 -10.81 16.46 0.06
CA GLY A 134 -10.03 17.68 0.23
C GLY A 134 -9.53 17.94 1.64
N ASP A 135 -9.68 17.00 2.58
CA ASP A 135 -9.19 17.14 3.96
C ASP A 135 -8.92 15.79 4.63
N TYR A 136 -8.15 15.79 5.72
CA TYR A 136 -7.87 14.60 6.52
C TYR A 136 -9.12 14.07 7.25
N PRO A 137 -9.17 12.77 7.59
CA PRO A 137 -10.25 12.20 8.41
C PRO A 137 -10.40 12.93 9.75
N LEU A 138 -11.64 13.11 10.22
CA LEU A 138 -11.94 13.74 11.52
C LEU A 138 -11.21 13.06 12.68
N THR A 139 -11.10 11.72 12.64
CA THR A 139 -10.34 10.92 13.60
C THR A 139 -8.88 11.35 13.70
N ILE A 140 -8.22 11.57 12.56
CA ILE A 140 -6.80 12.00 12.55
C ILE A 140 -6.72 13.43 13.07
N LYS A 141 -7.58 14.33 12.60
CA LYS A 141 -7.59 15.74 13.03
C LYS A 141 -7.76 15.87 14.55
N SER A 142 -8.72 15.17 15.13
CA SER A 142 -8.98 15.21 16.57
C SER A 142 -7.90 14.55 17.41
N THR A 143 -7.23 13.52 16.88
CA THR A 143 -6.19 12.80 17.63
C THR A 143 -4.84 13.52 17.57
N VAL A 144 -4.47 14.05 16.40
CA VAL A 144 -3.14 14.63 16.16
C VAL A 144 -3.09 16.11 16.52
N GLY A 145 -4.19 16.85 16.35
CA GLY A 145 -4.28 18.27 16.68
C GLY A 145 -3.33 19.13 15.86
N GLU A 146 -2.65 20.07 16.51
CA GLU A 146 -1.81 21.09 15.83
C GLU A 146 -0.54 20.51 15.17
N ARG A 147 -0.18 19.25 15.44
CA ARG A 147 0.92 18.57 14.71
C ARG A 147 0.53 18.21 13.28
N LEU A 148 -0.76 18.17 12.96
CA LEU A 148 -1.28 17.87 11.62
C LEU A 148 -1.36 19.16 10.80
N PRO A 149 -0.61 19.27 9.68
CA PRO A 149 -0.72 20.43 8.80
C PRO A 149 -2.15 20.58 8.25
N LYS A 150 -2.61 21.83 8.14
CA LYS A 150 -3.95 22.17 7.66
C LYS A 150 -3.89 22.54 6.18
N PHE A 151 -4.81 22.01 5.37
CA PHE A 151 -4.93 22.45 3.98
C PHE A 151 -5.60 23.83 3.90
N THR A 152 -5.06 24.71 3.07
CA THR A 152 -5.78 25.93 2.67
C THR A 152 -6.98 25.58 1.81
N LYS A 153 -7.90 26.52 1.59
CA LYS A 153 -9.06 26.33 0.71
C LYS A 153 -8.64 25.90 -0.71
N ASP A 154 -7.58 26.51 -1.25
CA ASP A 154 -7.08 26.20 -2.59
C ASP A 154 -6.43 24.82 -2.65
N GLN A 155 -5.68 24.43 -1.61
CA GLN A 155 -5.10 23.09 -1.51
C GLN A 155 -6.19 22.02 -1.37
N SER A 156 -7.21 22.27 -0.56
CA SER A 156 -8.35 21.38 -0.39
C SER A 156 -9.11 21.17 -1.71
N LYS A 157 -9.35 22.25 -2.45
CA LYS A 157 -9.95 22.19 -3.80
C LYS A 157 -9.07 21.45 -4.80
N LEU A 158 -7.75 21.63 -4.72
CA LEU A 158 -6.79 20.95 -5.59
C LEU A 158 -6.78 19.43 -5.34
N LEU A 159 -6.92 19.02 -4.07
CA LEU A 159 -6.93 17.62 -3.65
C LEU A 159 -8.24 16.90 -3.98
N THR A 160 -9.38 17.58 -3.86
CA THR A 160 -10.70 16.96 -4.03
C THR A 160 -10.84 16.33 -5.42
N GLY A 161 -11.02 15.01 -5.49
CA GLY A 161 -11.15 14.27 -6.74
C GLY A 161 -9.87 14.23 -7.59
N SER A 162 -8.69 14.37 -6.97
CA SER A 162 -7.39 14.39 -7.66
C SER A 162 -6.91 13.01 -8.15
N PHE A 163 -7.81 12.13 -8.56
CA PHE A 163 -7.46 10.83 -9.11
C PHE A 163 -8.56 10.31 -10.05
N ASP A 164 -8.17 9.58 -11.09
CA ASP A 164 -9.08 8.88 -12.01
C ASP A 164 -9.26 7.41 -11.61
N PHE A 165 -8.31 6.87 -10.85
CA PHE A 165 -8.32 5.54 -10.28
C PHE A 165 -7.49 5.49 -8.98
N LEU A 166 -7.81 4.55 -8.11
CA LEU A 166 -7.02 4.24 -6.91
C LEU A 166 -6.19 2.98 -7.17
N GLY A 167 -4.86 3.09 -7.05
CA GLY A 167 -4.00 1.92 -6.90
C GLY A 167 -4.04 1.44 -5.45
N LEU A 168 -4.16 0.13 -5.26
CA LEU A 168 -4.19 -0.48 -3.94
C LEU A 168 -3.15 -1.59 -3.85
N ASN A 169 -2.25 -1.45 -2.88
CA ASN A 169 -1.32 -2.49 -2.51
C ASN A 169 -1.86 -3.21 -1.28
N TYR A 170 -2.10 -4.52 -1.39
CA TYR A 170 -2.61 -5.35 -0.30
C TYR A 170 -1.76 -6.59 -0.14
N TYR A 171 -1.42 -6.91 1.11
CA TYR A 171 -0.58 -8.07 1.42
C TYR A 171 -1.15 -8.94 2.55
N THR A 172 -1.66 -8.31 3.61
CA THR A 172 -2.01 -8.99 4.87
C THR A 172 -3.11 -8.23 5.62
N SER A 173 -3.55 -8.82 6.73
CA SER A 173 -4.44 -8.20 7.70
C SER A 173 -3.85 -8.26 9.11
N PHE A 174 -4.34 -7.40 10.00
CA PHE A 174 -3.98 -7.42 11.43
C PHE A 174 -5.23 -7.40 12.31
N TYR A 175 -5.14 -8.04 13.47
CA TYR A 175 -6.05 -7.75 14.56
C TYR A 175 -5.72 -6.41 15.20
N ALA A 176 -6.75 -5.64 15.56
CA ALA A 176 -6.64 -4.37 16.26
C ALA A 176 -7.40 -4.39 17.59
N GLN A 177 -6.77 -3.86 18.64
CA GLN A 177 -7.40 -3.60 19.94
C GLN A 177 -6.97 -2.22 20.44
N LEU A 178 -7.70 -1.65 21.41
CA LEU A 178 -7.27 -0.41 22.07
C LEU A 178 -5.89 -0.60 22.71
N ALA A 179 -4.96 0.32 22.43
CA ALA A 179 -3.66 0.33 23.07
C ALA A 179 -3.79 0.75 24.55
N PRO A 180 -2.94 0.25 25.47
CA PRO A 180 -2.80 0.80 26.82
C PRO A 180 -2.48 2.30 26.79
N PHE A 181 -3.01 3.07 27.74
CA PHE A 181 -2.83 4.53 27.80
C PHE A 181 -1.36 4.96 27.78
N SER A 182 -0.51 4.23 28.53
CA SER A 182 0.94 4.46 28.58
C SER A 182 1.63 4.44 27.21
N ASN A 183 1.08 3.69 26.24
CA ASN A 183 1.69 3.52 24.92
C ASN A 183 1.52 4.75 24.03
N TYR A 184 0.63 5.68 24.38
CA TYR A 184 0.38 6.89 23.58
C TYR A 184 0.35 8.20 24.37
N SER A 185 0.44 8.14 25.71
CA SER A 185 0.45 9.34 26.55
C SER A 185 1.84 9.92 26.83
N VAL A 186 2.89 9.10 26.71
CA VAL A 186 4.28 9.50 27.07
C VAL A 186 5.07 9.92 25.83
N ASN A 187 5.20 9.00 24.87
CA ASN A 187 6.01 9.20 23.66
C ASN A 187 5.10 9.35 22.44
N GLN A 188 4.90 10.59 21.99
CA GLN A 188 4.11 10.86 20.79
C GLN A 188 4.82 10.35 19.53
N SER A 189 4.07 9.74 18.64
CA SER A 189 4.54 9.28 17.34
C SER A 189 3.32 9.02 16.46
N TYR A 190 3.52 8.93 15.15
CA TYR A 190 2.43 8.54 14.24
C TYR A 190 1.80 7.20 14.67
N SER A 191 2.61 6.23 15.08
CA SER A 191 2.13 4.92 15.56
C SER A 191 1.34 5.02 16.87
N ALA A 192 1.79 5.86 17.81
CA ALA A 192 1.08 6.09 19.07
C ALA A 192 -0.28 6.76 18.85
N ASP A 193 -0.37 7.68 17.90
CA ASP A 193 -1.60 8.41 17.57
C ASP A 193 -2.72 7.51 17.01
N ILE A 194 -2.40 6.33 16.48
CA ILE A 194 -3.42 5.34 16.09
C ILE A 194 -4.22 4.87 17.31
N GLN A 195 -3.59 4.88 18.50
CA GLN A 195 -4.15 4.38 19.76
C GLN A 195 -4.68 2.95 19.63
N ALA A 196 -3.97 2.12 18.87
CA ALA A 196 -4.29 0.73 18.63
C ALA A 196 -3.05 -0.15 18.76
N THR A 197 -3.21 -1.32 19.39
CA THR A 197 -2.23 -2.40 19.27
C THR A 197 -2.63 -3.27 18.10
N LEU A 198 -1.74 -3.36 17.11
CA LEU A 198 -1.90 -4.17 15.91
C LEU A 198 -1.10 -5.47 16.07
N THR A 199 -1.69 -6.60 15.72
CA THR A 199 -1.04 -7.90 15.87
C THR A 199 -1.58 -8.93 14.90
N SER A 200 -0.73 -9.85 14.46
CA SER A 200 -1.13 -11.00 13.65
C SER A 200 -1.67 -12.16 14.49
N TYR A 201 -1.80 -12.02 15.82
CA TYR A 201 -2.19 -13.10 16.71
C TYR A 201 -3.39 -12.77 17.60
N LYS A 202 -4.28 -13.75 17.76
CA LYS A 202 -5.37 -13.73 18.74
C LYS A 202 -5.33 -15.03 19.54
N ASN A 203 -5.10 -14.92 20.86
CA ASN A 203 -4.99 -16.06 21.77
C ASN A 203 -3.99 -17.14 21.28
N LYS A 204 -2.81 -16.70 20.79
CA LYS A 204 -1.75 -17.53 20.18
C LYS A 204 -2.08 -18.13 18.80
N THR A 205 -3.30 -17.96 18.28
CA THR A 205 -3.65 -18.34 16.92
C THR A 205 -3.26 -17.22 15.96
N PRO A 206 -2.44 -17.48 14.93
CA PRO A 206 -2.16 -16.50 13.90
C PRO A 206 -3.42 -16.20 13.06
N ILE A 207 -3.49 -15.01 12.50
CA ILE A 207 -4.61 -14.57 11.65
C ILE A 207 -4.71 -15.40 10.36
N GLY A 208 -3.58 -15.91 9.86
CA GLY A 208 -3.48 -16.66 8.62
C GLY A 208 -2.22 -17.52 8.55
N ILE A 209 -1.85 -17.95 7.34
CA ILE A 209 -0.64 -18.78 7.13
C ILE A 209 0.61 -17.88 7.21
N PRO A 210 1.63 -18.20 8.03
CA PRO A 210 2.85 -17.40 8.10
C PRO A 210 3.63 -17.45 6.78
N THR A 211 4.39 -16.40 6.50
CA THR A 211 5.35 -16.34 5.38
C THR A 211 6.76 -16.10 5.91
N ALA A 212 7.73 -15.86 5.01
CA ALA A 212 9.10 -15.54 5.42
C ALA A 212 9.25 -14.19 6.13
N LEU A 213 8.25 -13.30 6.01
CA LEU A 213 8.21 -12.04 6.75
C LEU A 213 7.30 -12.18 7.98
N SER A 214 7.81 -11.80 9.15
CA SER A 214 7.11 -11.94 10.44
C SER A 214 5.82 -11.10 10.56
N TRP A 215 5.66 -10.08 9.72
CA TRP A 215 4.47 -9.24 9.68
C TRP A 215 3.44 -9.66 8.62
N LEU A 216 3.81 -10.51 7.66
CA LEU A 216 2.97 -10.87 6.51
C LEU A 216 2.42 -12.29 6.70
N PHE A 217 1.12 -12.38 6.94
CA PHE A 217 0.37 -13.62 7.00
C PHE A 217 -0.62 -13.67 5.84
N ILE A 218 -0.76 -14.83 5.21
CA ILE A 218 -1.70 -15.04 4.10
C ILE A 218 -3.12 -15.02 4.68
N PHE A 219 -3.85 -13.94 4.39
CA PHE A 219 -5.24 -13.74 4.81
C PHE A 219 -6.05 -13.13 3.65
N PRO A 220 -6.52 -13.97 2.71
CA PRO A 220 -7.14 -13.48 1.47
C PRO A 220 -8.51 -12.85 1.69
N GLU A 221 -9.24 -13.17 2.76
CA GLU A 221 -10.52 -12.54 3.10
C GLU A 221 -10.40 -11.03 3.28
N GLY A 222 -9.27 -10.55 3.83
CA GLY A 222 -9.07 -9.14 4.14
C GLY A 222 -9.04 -8.23 2.92
N ILE A 223 -8.61 -8.72 1.75
CA ILE A 223 -8.66 -7.91 0.52
C ILE A 223 -10.11 -7.58 0.15
N ARG A 224 -11.01 -8.54 0.35
CA ARG A 224 -12.44 -8.36 0.06
C ARG A 224 -13.02 -7.29 0.98
N ASP A 225 -12.76 -7.40 2.28
CA ASP A 225 -13.35 -6.49 3.27
C ASP A 225 -12.82 -5.06 3.09
N LEU A 226 -11.53 -4.90 2.81
CA LEU A 226 -10.93 -3.60 2.48
C LEU A 226 -11.56 -2.98 1.23
N LEU A 227 -11.76 -3.77 0.18
CA LEU A 227 -12.36 -3.29 -1.07
C LEU A 227 -13.83 -2.91 -0.91
N LEU A 228 -14.60 -3.67 -0.13
CA LEU A 228 -15.98 -3.31 0.21
C LEU A 228 -16.05 -2.05 1.08
N TYR A 229 -15.12 -1.89 2.02
CA TYR A 229 -14.98 -0.66 2.79
C TYR A 229 -14.70 0.53 1.87
N ILE A 230 -13.74 0.42 0.95
CA ILE A 230 -13.43 1.49 -0.01
C ILE A 230 -14.64 1.84 -0.87
N LYS A 231 -15.35 0.82 -1.38
CA LYS A 231 -16.59 1.01 -2.14
C LYS A 231 -17.62 1.83 -1.37
N GLY A 232 -17.89 1.47 -0.12
CA GLY A 232 -18.89 2.15 0.70
C GLY A 232 -18.46 3.52 1.21
N LYS A 233 -17.15 3.73 1.46
CA LYS A 233 -16.62 4.93 2.10
C LYS A 233 -16.19 6.01 1.11
N TYR A 234 -15.74 5.64 -0.10
CA TYR A 234 -15.05 6.55 -1.03
C TYR A 234 -15.67 6.57 -2.44
N ASN A 235 -16.99 6.38 -2.55
CA ASN A 235 -17.75 6.50 -3.81
C ASN A 235 -17.38 5.46 -4.89
N ASN A 236 -16.95 4.25 -4.51
CA ASN A 236 -16.65 3.14 -5.42
C ASN A 236 -15.75 3.51 -6.64
N PRO A 237 -14.56 4.08 -6.41
CA PRO A 237 -13.71 4.53 -7.50
C PRO A 237 -13.20 3.34 -8.32
N PRO A 238 -12.76 3.54 -9.58
CA PRO A 238 -12.00 2.52 -10.28
C PRO A 238 -10.76 2.13 -9.48
N ILE A 239 -10.56 0.84 -9.21
CA ILE A 239 -9.45 0.33 -8.41
C ILE A 239 -8.59 -0.63 -9.23
N TYR A 240 -7.28 -0.45 -9.15
CA TYR A 240 -6.31 -1.45 -9.59
C TYR A 240 -5.61 -2.01 -8.36
N ILE A 241 -5.53 -3.34 -8.23
CA ILE A 241 -4.63 -3.95 -7.26
C ILE A 241 -3.24 -3.84 -7.86
N THR A 242 -2.45 -2.87 -7.42
CA THR A 242 -1.15 -2.52 -8.01
C THR A 242 -0.02 -3.37 -7.46
N GLU A 243 -0.19 -3.92 -6.26
CA GLU A 243 0.67 -4.93 -5.68
C GLU A 243 -0.12 -5.92 -4.84
N ASN A 244 0.18 -7.21 -5.01
CA ASN A 244 -0.26 -8.30 -4.16
C ASN A 244 0.71 -9.47 -4.35
N GLY A 245 1.18 -10.07 -3.26
CA GLY A 245 2.22 -11.08 -3.33
C GLY A 245 2.61 -11.66 -1.98
N MET A 246 3.49 -12.65 -2.01
CA MET A 246 4.02 -13.27 -0.79
C MET A 246 5.52 -13.56 -0.86
N PRO A 247 6.25 -13.41 0.25
CA PRO A 247 7.69 -13.62 0.33
C PRO A 247 8.04 -15.09 0.62
N ASP A 248 8.94 -15.65 -0.19
CA ASP A 248 9.72 -16.82 0.22
C ASP A 248 11.05 -16.38 0.85
N ALA A 249 11.55 -17.15 1.80
CA ALA A 249 12.89 -16.94 2.33
C ALA A 249 13.93 -17.30 1.25
N ASN A 250 14.96 -16.47 1.09
CA ASN A 250 16.08 -16.79 0.22
C ASN A 250 16.98 -17.85 0.88
N ASN A 251 16.60 -19.13 0.77
CA ASN A 251 17.42 -20.23 1.23
C ASN A 251 18.42 -20.65 0.15
N ASN A 252 19.63 -20.10 0.24
CA ASN A 252 20.76 -20.42 -0.65
C ASN A 252 21.21 -21.89 -0.61
N SER A 253 20.69 -22.69 0.34
CA SER A 253 21.01 -24.13 0.45
C SER A 253 20.15 -24.99 -0.47
N PHE A 254 19.04 -24.45 -1.00
CA PHE A 254 18.15 -25.21 -1.87
C PHE A 254 18.69 -25.27 -3.30
N PRO A 255 18.72 -26.47 -3.92
CA PRO A 255 18.95 -26.58 -5.35
C PRO A 255 17.92 -25.75 -6.14
N LEU A 256 18.32 -25.20 -7.28
CA LEU A 256 17.44 -24.39 -8.14
C LEU A 256 16.09 -25.08 -8.42
N LYS A 257 16.10 -26.39 -8.65
CA LYS A 257 14.89 -27.20 -8.89
C LYS A 257 13.87 -27.15 -7.74
N GLU A 258 14.32 -26.95 -6.51
CA GLU A 258 13.43 -26.77 -5.35
C GLU A 258 13.09 -25.28 -5.14
N ALA A 259 14.05 -24.38 -5.36
CA ALA A 259 13.83 -22.94 -5.20
C ALA A 259 12.75 -22.35 -6.14
N ILE A 260 12.51 -22.98 -7.30
CA ILE A 260 11.47 -22.56 -8.25
C ILE A 260 10.09 -23.20 -7.99
N LYS A 261 9.97 -24.13 -7.03
CA LYS A 261 8.71 -24.84 -6.69
C LYS A 261 7.91 -24.08 -5.64
N ASP A 262 7.39 -22.93 -6.00
CA ASP A 262 6.66 -22.02 -5.11
C ASP A 262 5.14 -22.27 -5.06
N THR A 263 4.75 -23.49 -4.69
CA THR A 263 3.33 -23.90 -4.65
C THR A 263 2.48 -23.08 -3.68
N LEU A 264 3.06 -22.56 -2.60
CA LEU A 264 2.37 -21.67 -1.67
C LEU A 264 2.02 -20.33 -2.34
N ARG A 265 2.89 -19.79 -3.21
CA ARG A 265 2.61 -18.57 -3.99
C ARG A 265 1.46 -18.79 -4.98
N ILE A 266 1.38 -19.97 -5.61
CA ILE A 266 0.21 -20.33 -6.43
C ILE A 266 -1.07 -20.30 -5.59
N LYS A 267 -1.06 -20.95 -4.41
CA LYS A 267 -2.22 -20.95 -3.50
C LYS A 267 -2.62 -19.54 -3.09
N TYR A 268 -1.64 -18.71 -2.72
CA TYR A 268 -1.83 -17.30 -2.35
C TYR A 268 -2.61 -16.54 -3.44
N HIS A 269 -2.11 -16.56 -4.68
CA HIS A 269 -2.73 -15.82 -5.78
C HIS A 269 -4.09 -16.39 -6.16
N HIS A 270 -4.24 -17.71 -6.18
CA HIS A 270 -5.54 -18.35 -6.44
C HIS A 270 -6.60 -17.90 -5.43
N GLU A 271 -6.28 -17.88 -4.13
CA GLU A 271 -7.21 -17.46 -3.09
C GLU A 271 -7.53 -15.96 -3.17
N HIS A 272 -6.53 -15.09 -3.32
CA HIS A 272 -6.75 -13.64 -3.44
C HIS A 272 -7.57 -13.29 -4.70
N LEU A 273 -7.27 -13.90 -5.85
CA LEU A 273 -8.05 -13.71 -7.08
C LEU A 273 -9.49 -14.22 -6.94
N SER A 274 -9.70 -15.29 -6.17
CA SER A 274 -11.04 -15.80 -5.87
C SER A 274 -11.86 -14.80 -5.04
N TYR A 275 -11.26 -14.15 -4.03
CA TYR A 275 -11.92 -13.08 -3.29
C TYR A 275 -12.11 -11.82 -4.12
N LEU A 276 -11.18 -11.50 -5.01
CA LEU A 276 -11.32 -10.40 -5.96
C LEU A 276 -12.53 -10.61 -6.89
N LEU A 277 -12.71 -11.85 -7.39
CA LEU A 277 -13.88 -12.21 -8.19
C LEU A 277 -15.20 -12.07 -7.40
N LYS A 278 -15.20 -12.42 -6.10
CA LYS A 278 -16.38 -12.22 -5.23
C LYS A 278 -16.75 -10.74 -5.14
N VAL A 279 -15.79 -9.86 -4.85
CA VAL A 279 -16.10 -8.43 -4.71
C VAL A 279 -16.46 -7.73 -6.02
N ILE A 280 -15.93 -8.20 -7.16
CA ILE A 280 -16.38 -7.76 -8.49
C ILE A 280 -17.88 -8.06 -8.65
N LYS A 281 -18.32 -9.27 -8.28
CA LYS A 281 -19.76 -9.65 -8.30
C LYS A 281 -20.59 -8.84 -7.30
N GLU A 282 -19.98 -8.37 -6.20
CA GLU A 282 -20.60 -7.46 -5.23
C GLU A 282 -20.54 -5.97 -5.65
N GLY A 283 -20.10 -5.68 -6.88
CA GLY A 283 -20.15 -4.36 -7.50
C GLY A 283 -18.96 -3.45 -7.17
N VAL A 284 -17.85 -3.97 -6.65
CA VAL A 284 -16.61 -3.20 -6.52
C VAL A 284 -16.00 -2.98 -7.91
N ASN A 285 -15.60 -1.75 -8.19
CA ASN A 285 -15.12 -1.30 -9.50
C ASN A 285 -13.64 -1.66 -9.77
N ILE A 286 -13.31 -2.96 -9.78
CA ILE A 286 -11.95 -3.45 -10.04
C ILE A 286 -11.63 -3.40 -11.54
N ARG A 287 -10.41 -2.95 -11.87
CA ARG A 287 -9.94 -2.75 -13.25
C ARG A 287 -8.67 -3.52 -13.60
N GLY A 288 -7.95 -4.03 -12.61
CA GLY A 288 -6.80 -4.88 -12.87
C GLY A 288 -6.13 -5.38 -11.59
N TYR A 289 -5.23 -6.33 -11.79
CA TYR A 289 -4.48 -6.99 -10.73
C TYR A 289 -3.04 -7.19 -11.19
N TYR A 290 -2.10 -6.65 -10.43
CA TYR A 290 -0.66 -6.68 -10.69
C TYR A 290 0.03 -7.38 -9.52
N ILE A 291 0.92 -8.30 -9.87
CA ILE A 291 1.59 -9.18 -8.91
C ILE A 291 2.88 -8.49 -8.46
N TRP A 292 3.05 -8.39 -7.14
CA TRP A 292 4.37 -8.12 -6.58
C TRP A 292 5.08 -9.47 -6.33
N CYS A 293 6.14 -9.81 -7.07
CA CYS A 293 6.77 -9.02 -8.14
C CYS A 293 7.05 -9.86 -9.39
N PHE A 294 7.46 -9.20 -10.47
CA PHE A 294 7.77 -9.86 -11.73
C PHE A 294 8.97 -10.82 -11.59
N MET A 295 10.01 -10.39 -10.88
CA MET A 295 11.24 -11.14 -10.66
C MET A 295 11.79 -10.81 -9.28
N ASP A 296 12.48 -11.77 -8.63
CA ASP A 296 13.12 -11.51 -7.35
C ASP A 296 14.04 -10.28 -7.43
N ASP A 297 13.91 -9.36 -6.48
CA ASP A 297 14.56 -8.07 -6.50
C ASP A 297 15.15 -7.69 -5.12
N PHE A 298 15.47 -6.41 -4.94
CA PHE A 298 16.01 -5.86 -3.69
C PHE A 298 14.84 -5.40 -2.81
N GLU A 299 14.52 -6.20 -1.79
CA GLU A 299 13.39 -5.98 -0.89
C GLU A 299 13.74 -5.01 0.25
N TRP A 300 14.13 -3.78 -0.12
CA TRP A 300 14.36 -2.67 0.79
C TRP A 300 15.34 -3.02 1.93
N ASP A 301 14.92 -2.86 3.20
CA ASP A 301 15.69 -3.17 4.40
C ASP A 301 16.01 -4.67 4.55
N ASN A 302 15.29 -5.54 3.85
CA ASN A 302 15.54 -6.99 3.81
C ASN A 302 16.54 -7.38 2.72
N GLY A 303 16.92 -6.46 1.83
CA GLY A 303 17.83 -6.71 0.72
C GLY A 303 17.40 -7.93 -0.12
N PHE A 304 18.33 -8.82 -0.43
CA PHE A 304 18.06 -10.02 -1.22
C PHE A 304 17.73 -11.25 -0.36
N THR A 305 17.37 -11.09 0.92
CA THR A 305 17.09 -12.22 1.84
C THR A 305 15.69 -12.80 1.67
N ILE A 306 14.83 -12.10 0.93
CA ILE A 306 13.44 -12.45 0.67
C ILE A 306 13.19 -12.41 -0.84
N ARG A 307 12.26 -13.23 -1.32
CA ARG A 307 11.94 -13.40 -2.74
C ARG A 307 10.43 -13.33 -2.97
N PHE A 308 9.95 -12.28 -3.63
CA PHE A 308 8.53 -12.17 -4.02
C PHE A 308 8.24 -12.61 -5.46
N GLY A 309 9.26 -12.74 -6.30
CA GLY A 309 9.12 -12.82 -7.74
C GLY A 309 8.38 -14.05 -8.24
N LEU A 310 7.62 -13.91 -9.32
CA LEU A 310 7.21 -15.03 -10.17
C LEU A 310 8.41 -15.64 -10.92
N THR A 311 9.47 -14.86 -11.09
CA THR A 311 10.71 -15.27 -11.74
C THR A 311 11.83 -15.31 -10.69
N PHE A 312 12.45 -16.47 -10.52
CA PHE A 312 13.64 -16.61 -9.70
C PHE A 312 14.82 -15.90 -10.36
N VAL A 313 15.56 -15.11 -9.58
CA VAL A 313 16.83 -14.50 -10.01
C VAL A 313 17.98 -15.13 -9.26
N ASP A 314 18.90 -15.74 -10.01
CA ASP A 314 20.13 -16.29 -9.46
C ASP A 314 21.17 -15.18 -9.28
N PHE A 315 21.11 -14.53 -8.12
CA PHE A 315 22.04 -13.43 -7.76
C PHE A 315 23.51 -13.86 -7.76
N LYS A 316 23.81 -15.17 -7.67
CA LYS A 316 25.19 -15.69 -7.64
C LYS A 316 25.70 -16.11 -9.02
N ASN A 317 24.81 -16.33 -9.98
CA ASN A 317 25.15 -16.80 -11.31
C ASN A 317 24.60 -15.86 -12.39
N ASN A 318 25.32 -14.75 -12.60
CA ASN A 318 25.05 -13.77 -13.67
C ASN A 318 23.61 -13.24 -13.71
N LEU A 319 22.92 -13.22 -12.56
CA LEU A 319 21.50 -12.84 -12.49
C LEU A 319 20.63 -13.69 -13.43
N ASN A 320 20.90 -14.98 -13.60
CA ASN A 320 20.09 -15.82 -14.48
C ASN A 320 18.61 -15.85 -14.03
N ARG A 321 17.68 -15.87 -14.99
CA ARG A 321 16.23 -15.83 -14.74
C ARG A 321 15.60 -17.19 -14.99
N TYR A 322 14.81 -17.67 -14.04
CA TYR A 322 14.09 -18.94 -14.13
C TYR A 322 12.63 -18.74 -13.71
N LEU A 323 11.69 -19.09 -14.59
CA LEU A 323 10.28 -19.01 -14.25
C LEU A 323 9.97 -19.98 -13.10
N LYS A 324 9.32 -19.48 -12.05
CA LYS A 324 8.82 -20.33 -10.96
C LYS A 324 7.51 -21.01 -11.37
N TYR A 325 7.07 -21.96 -10.57
CA TYR A 325 5.82 -22.68 -10.82
C TYR A 325 4.62 -21.72 -10.86
N SER A 326 4.63 -20.68 -10.05
CA SER A 326 3.65 -19.59 -10.08
C SER A 326 3.59 -18.85 -11.43
N ALA A 327 4.73 -18.57 -12.07
CA ALA A 327 4.75 -17.97 -13.41
C ALA A 327 4.11 -18.90 -14.45
N HIS A 328 4.40 -20.20 -14.39
CA HIS A 328 3.76 -21.18 -15.27
C HIS A 328 2.26 -21.30 -15.01
N TRP A 329 1.83 -21.25 -13.76
CA TRP A 329 0.41 -21.22 -13.40
C TRP A 329 -0.30 -19.99 -13.98
N PHE A 330 0.29 -18.79 -13.85
CA PHE A 330 -0.26 -17.57 -14.45
C PHE A 330 -0.30 -17.64 -15.98
N LYS A 331 0.74 -18.20 -16.61
CA LYS A 331 0.73 -18.46 -18.06
C LYS A 331 -0.48 -19.29 -18.45
N MET A 332 -0.76 -20.38 -17.75
CA MET A 332 -1.94 -21.22 -18.01
C MET A 332 -3.26 -20.50 -17.72
N PHE A 333 -3.33 -19.77 -16.61
CA PHE A 333 -4.50 -19.00 -16.19
C PHE A 333 -4.90 -17.96 -17.25
N LEU A 334 -3.93 -17.23 -17.79
CA LEU A 334 -4.12 -16.17 -18.79
C LEU A 334 -4.29 -16.69 -20.23
N SER A 335 -3.86 -17.92 -20.52
CA SER A 335 -3.96 -18.51 -21.87
C SER A 335 -5.34 -19.11 -22.18
N LYS A 336 -6.28 -19.12 -21.23
CA LYS A 336 -7.65 -19.57 -21.51
C LYS A 336 -8.32 -18.57 -22.46
N PRO A 337 -8.97 -19.02 -23.56
CA PRO A 337 -9.74 -18.12 -24.41
C PRO A 337 -10.74 -17.35 -23.54
N SER A 338 -10.81 -16.04 -23.72
CA SER A 338 -11.82 -15.20 -23.10
C SER A 338 -13.19 -15.83 -23.34
N ILE A 339 -13.80 -16.38 -22.30
CA ILE A 339 -15.22 -16.70 -22.32
C ILE A 339 -15.90 -15.35 -22.45
N SER A 340 -16.36 -15.02 -23.65
CA SER A 340 -17.24 -13.89 -23.87
C SER A 340 -18.47 -14.11 -23.00
N CYS A 341 -18.56 -13.40 -21.89
CA CYS A 341 -19.83 -13.23 -21.20
C CYS A 341 -20.72 -12.42 -22.15
N ILE A 342 -21.66 -13.13 -22.78
CA ILE A 342 -22.75 -12.56 -23.58
C ILE A 342 -23.73 -11.86 -22.63
#